data_AF-A0A0B8P9H5-F1
#
_entry.id   AF-A0A0B8P9H5-F1
#
_cell.length_a   1.000
_cell.length_b   1.000
_cell.length_c   1.000
_cell.angle_alpha   90.00
_cell.angle_beta   90.00
_cell.angle_gamma   90.00
#
_symmetry.space_group_name_H-M   'P 1'
#
loop_
_entity.id
_entity.type
_entity.pdbx_description
1 polymer ?
#
loop_
_entity_poly.entity_id
_entity_poly.type
_entity_poly.pdbx_seq_one_letter_code
_entity_poly.pdbx_strand_id
1 'polypeptide(L)'
;MLSEVNASIFYQFNGGEAQAKAHLESYFGSQRPQTYKLVRNELDGWDNSTKMSPWLALGNLSPRQVWYEVNKHEALHGENDSTYWIKFELLWREFFHWYAHWHGRDLFKSSGLKENERDWGQDERVFENWCSGNTGYDIVDACMNQLNHTGFMSNRGRQLVASCLIHELGLDWRLGALYFEHNLIDYDLGSNWGNWQYIAGVGADAKPVRRFDLEKQTQMYDPEREFIDFWTGSDDLDREERKCG
;
A
#
# COMPACT_ATOMS: atom_id res chain seq x y z
N MET A 1 2.49 0.33 31.94
CA MET A 1 3.73 -0.34 31.49
C MET A 1 3.35 -1.75 31.03
N LEU A 2 2.50 -1.81 30.01
CA LEU A 2 2.13 -3.02 29.30
C LEU A 2 2.72 -2.87 27.91
N SER A 3 3.47 -3.90 27.55
CA SER A 3 4.32 -4.10 26.39
C SER A 3 4.02 -3.23 25.18
N GLU A 4 5.02 -2.42 24.82
CA GLU A 4 5.47 -2.24 23.43
C GLU A 4 5.52 -3.62 22.75
N VAL A 5 4.38 -4.12 22.26
CA VAL A 5 4.41 -5.08 21.16
C VAL A 5 4.88 -4.25 19.98
N ASN A 6 6.20 -4.17 19.88
CA ASN A 6 6.90 -3.33 18.93
C ASN A 6 6.45 -3.76 17.53
N ALA A 7 5.66 -2.92 16.85
CA ALA A 7 5.41 -3.03 15.42
C ALA A 7 6.70 -3.29 14.61
N SER A 8 7.84 -2.81 15.12
CA SER A 8 9.19 -3.06 14.60
C SER A 8 9.65 -4.54 14.63
N ILE A 9 8.96 -5.42 15.35
CA ILE A 9 9.24 -6.87 15.35
C ILE A 9 8.65 -7.53 14.09
N PHE A 10 7.54 -7.03 13.55
CA PHE A 10 6.85 -7.64 12.41
C PHE A 10 7.43 -7.23 11.04
N TYR A 11 8.02 -6.04 10.96
CA TYR A 11 8.61 -5.50 9.73
C TYR A 11 10.05 -5.02 9.97
N GLN A 12 11.01 -5.94 9.82
CA GLN A 12 12.43 -5.61 9.89
C GLN A 12 13.03 -5.45 8.50
N PHE A 13 12.92 -4.25 7.95
CA PHE A 13 13.59 -3.90 6.71
C PHE A 13 15.01 -3.41 6.99
N ASN A 14 15.99 -4.18 6.55
CA ASN A 14 17.40 -3.79 6.56
C ASN A 14 17.83 -3.36 5.14
N GLY A 15 18.36 -2.14 5.02
CA GLY A 15 18.79 -1.60 3.73
C GLY A 15 20.02 -2.31 3.14
N GLY A 16 20.23 -2.10 1.83
CA GLY A 16 21.42 -2.52 1.09
C GLY A 16 21.23 -3.79 0.23
N GLU A 17 22.06 -3.89 -0.82
CA GLU A 17 22.03 -4.99 -1.81
C GLU A 17 22.21 -6.37 -1.16
N ALA A 18 23.08 -6.49 -0.16
CA ALA A 18 23.32 -7.77 0.53
C ALA A 18 22.05 -8.31 1.20
N GLN A 19 21.29 -7.43 1.87
CA GLN A 19 20.02 -7.80 2.50
C GLN A 19 18.93 -8.07 1.47
N ALA A 20 18.89 -7.27 0.39
CA ALA A 20 17.98 -7.49 -0.73
C ALA A 20 18.18 -8.88 -1.35
N LYS A 21 19.44 -9.27 -1.58
CA LYS A 21 19.79 -10.56 -2.16
C LYS A 21 19.44 -11.71 -1.22
N ALA A 22 19.75 -11.60 0.06
CA ALA A 22 19.39 -12.62 1.05
C ALA A 22 17.87 -12.83 1.13
N HIS A 23 17.09 -11.74 1.11
CA HIS A 23 15.63 -11.80 1.09
C HIS A 23 15.09 -12.41 -0.21
N LEU A 24 15.66 -12.04 -1.37
CA LEU A 24 15.32 -12.60 -2.68
C LEU A 24 15.52 -14.12 -2.70
N GLU A 25 16.70 -14.60 -2.28
CA GLU A 25 17.03 -16.02 -2.21
C GLU A 25 16.12 -16.78 -1.23
N SER A 26 15.85 -16.19 -0.06
CA SER A 26 14.94 -16.77 0.94
C SER A 26 13.52 -16.92 0.41
N TYR A 27 12.99 -15.87 -0.25
CA TYR A 27 11.62 -15.89 -0.79
C TYR A 27 11.49 -16.93 -1.92
N PHE A 28 12.37 -16.91 -2.92
CA PHE A 28 12.29 -17.81 -4.08
C PHE A 28 12.80 -19.24 -3.81
N GLY A 29 13.55 -19.44 -2.72
CA GLY A 29 13.91 -20.78 -2.21
C GLY A 29 12.78 -21.47 -1.42
N SER A 30 11.65 -20.80 -1.22
CA SER A 30 10.47 -21.30 -0.49
C SER A 30 9.31 -21.63 -1.44
N GLN A 31 8.17 -22.08 -0.90
CA GLN A 31 6.93 -22.28 -1.66
C GLN A 31 6.06 -21.01 -1.78
N ARG A 32 6.47 -19.89 -1.14
CA ARG A 32 5.71 -18.62 -1.16
C ARG A 32 5.39 -18.09 -2.58
N PRO A 33 6.28 -18.21 -3.59
CA PRO A 33 5.95 -17.77 -4.94
C PRO A 33 4.73 -18.49 -5.54
N GLN A 34 4.46 -19.74 -5.12
CA GLN A 34 3.35 -20.56 -5.62
C GLN A 34 1.99 -20.13 -5.07
N THR A 35 1.95 -19.41 -3.95
CA THR A 35 0.71 -18.96 -3.31
C THR A 35 0.50 -17.45 -3.37
N TYR A 36 1.46 -16.69 -3.92
CA TYR A 36 1.45 -15.22 -3.94
C TYR A 36 0.09 -14.60 -4.32
N LYS A 37 -0.58 -15.05 -5.38
CA LYS A 37 -1.86 -14.46 -5.82
C LYS A 37 -2.98 -14.64 -4.81
N LEU A 38 -2.92 -15.71 -4.01
CA LEU A 38 -3.94 -16.04 -3.00
C LEU A 38 -3.84 -15.11 -1.79
N VAL A 39 -2.62 -14.75 -1.39
CA VAL A 39 -2.35 -14.04 -0.11
C VAL A 39 -2.05 -12.55 -0.28
N ARG A 40 -1.72 -12.06 -1.50
CA ARG A 40 -1.27 -10.66 -1.75
C ARG A 40 -2.24 -9.54 -1.34
N ASN A 41 -3.49 -9.86 -1.01
CA ASN A 41 -4.49 -8.88 -0.57
C ASN A 41 -4.67 -8.83 0.95
N GLU A 42 -4.02 -9.71 1.71
CA GLU A 42 -4.03 -9.65 3.17
C GLU A 42 -3.45 -8.31 3.65
N LEU A 43 -3.99 -7.80 4.76
CA LEU A 43 -3.64 -6.48 5.28
C LEU A 43 -2.31 -6.47 6.04
N ASP A 44 -1.89 -7.62 6.56
CA ASP A 44 -0.70 -7.74 7.40
C ASP A 44 -0.03 -9.12 7.28
N GLY A 45 1.20 -9.23 7.78
CA GLY A 45 2.01 -10.45 7.75
C GLY A 45 3.17 -10.39 6.75
N TRP A 46 4.33 -10.89 7.15
CA TRP A 46 5.55 -10.88 6.33
C TRP A 46 5.39 -11.71 5.06
N ASP A 47 4.72 -12.86 5.15
CA ASP A 47 4.67 -13.87 4.10
C ASP A 47 3.56 -13.67 3.07
N ASN A 48 2.67 -12.69 3.31
CA ASN A 48 1.53 -12.42 2.45
C ASN A 48 1.90 -11.80 1.09
N SER A 49 3.16 -11.40 0.89
CA SER A 49 3.65 -10.80 -0.34
C SER A 49 5.17 -10.90 -0.44
N THR A 50 5.76 -10.41 -1.53
CA THR A 50 7.21 -10.50 -1.74
C THR A 50 8.01 -9.63 -0.79
N LYS A 51 7.43 -8.55 -0.24
CA LYS A 51 8.12 -7.51 0.56
C LYS A 51 9.37 -6.91 -0.11
N MET A 52 9.48 -6.97 -1.44
CA MET A 52 10.67 -6.52 -2.17
C MET A 52 10.69 -5.01 -2.47
N SER A 53 9.57 -4.31 -2.26
CA SER A 53 9.39 -2.93 -2.67
C SER A 53 10.44 -1.95 -2.10
N PRO A 54 10.91 -2.04 -0.83
CA PRO A 54 11.90 -1.07 -0.32
C PRO A 54 13.25 -1.20 -1.04
N TRP A 55 13.67 -2.42 -1.37
CA TRP A 55 14.90 -2.66 -2.10
C TRP A 55 14.77 -2.33 -3.59
N LEU A 56 13.59 -2.52 -4.19
CA LEU A 56 13.30 -2.13 -5.58
C LEU A 56 13.26 -0.60 -5.76
N ALA A 57 12.74 0.13 -4.77
CA ALA A 57 12.67 1.59 -4.79
C ALA A 57 14.05 2.24 -4.72
N LEU A 58 14.94 1.70 -3.87
CA LEU A 58 16.31 2.20 -3.71
C LEU A 58 17.31 1.65 -4.73
N GLY A 59 16.90 0.73 -5.61
CA GLY A 59 17.79 0.10 -6.59
C GLY A 59 18.78 -0.92 -6.00
N ASN A 60 18.58 -1.32 -4.73
CA ASN A 60 19.31 -2.44 -4.10
C ASN A 60 18.96 -3.79 -4.73
N LEU A 61 17.81 -3.85 -5.41
CA LEU A 61 17.34 -4.97 -6.20
C LEU A 61 16.84 -4.45 -7.55
N SER A 62 17.22 -5.10 -8.64
CA SER A 62 16.67 -4.77 -9.96
C SER A 62 15.43 -5.64 -10.28
N PRO A 63 14.43 -5.10 -11.00
CA PRO A 63 13.27 -5.89 -11.44
C PRO A 63 13.68 -7.08 -12.33
N ARG A 64 14.80 -6.97 -13.06
CA ARG A 64 15.35 -8.07 -13.87
C ARG A 64 15.86 -9.23 -13.02
N GLN A 65 16.46 -8.96 -11.85
CA GLN A 65 16.86 -10.01 -10.92
C GLN A 65 15.63 -10.74 -10.35
N VAL A 66 14.58 -10.01 -9.99
CA VAL A 66 13.32 -10.62 -9.53
C VAL A 66 12.72 -11.49 -10.62
N TRP A 67 12.61 -10.97 -11.85
CA TRP A 67 12.10 -11.72 -13.00
C TRP A 67 12.90 -13.00 -13.28
N TYR A 68 14.22 -12.92 -13.19
CA TYR A 68 15.10 -14.08 -13.33
C TYR A 68 14.83 -15.14 -12.27
N GLU A 69 14.71 -14.77 -11.00
CA GLU A 69 14.42 -15.72 -9.93
C GLU A 69 13.00 -16.31 -10.03
N VAL A 70 12.01 -15.56 -10.54
CA VAL A 70 10.69 -16.14 -10.87
C VAL A 70 10.85 -17.25 -11.91
N ASN A 71 11.53 -16.99 -13.04
CA ASN A 71 11.73 -17.99 -14.09
C ASN A 71 12.49 -19.22 -13.58
N LYS A 72 13.50 -19.01 -12.74
CA LYS A 72 14.28 -20.09 -12.13
C LYS A 72 13.42 -20.92 -11.16
N HIS A 73 12.58 -20.27 -10.36
CA HIS A 73 11.63 -20.95 -9.48
C HIS A 73 10.61 -21.76 -10.28
N GLU A 74 10.02 -21.18 -11.34
CA GLU A 74 9.09 -21.88 -12.24
C GLU A 74 9.74 -23.10 -12.92
N ALA A 75 11.01 -23.01 -13.31
CA ALA A 75 11.74 -24.14 -13.89
C ALA A 75 11.93 -25.32 -12.91
N LEU A 76 11.94 -25.06 -11.60
CA LEU A 76 12.13 -26.07 -10.56
C LEU A 76 10.81 -26.59 -9.98
N HIS A 77 9.79 -25.74 -9.89
CA HIS A 77 8.55 -26.00 -9.15
C HIS A 77 7.27 -25.92 -10.00
N GLY A 78 7.38 -25.53 -11.26
CA GLY A 78 6.26 -25.29 -12.17
C GLY A 78 5.77 -23.85 -12.14
N GLU A 79 5.22 -23.41 -13.27
CA GLU A 79 4.51 -22.14 -13.40
C GLU A 79 3.05 -22.26 -12.96
N ASN A 80 2.50 -21.15 -12.45
CA ASN A 80 1.11 -21.05 -12.09
C ASN A 80 0.64 -19.59 -12.07
N ASP A 81 -0.63 -19.38 -11.73
CA ASP A 81 -1.22 -18.06 -11.60
C ASP A 81 -0.47 -17.13 -10.62
N SER A 82 0.08 -17.66 -9.52
CA SER A 82 0.78 -16.88 -8.50
C SER A 82 2.14 -16.39 -8.97
N THR A 83 2.94 -17.26 -9.57
CA THR A 83 4.25 -16.92 -10.13
C THR A 83 4.11 -15.92 -11.28
N TYR A 84 3.11 -16.10 -12.14
CA TYR A 84 2.72 -15.09 -13.14
C TYR A 84 2.33 -13.75 -12.49
N TRP A 85 1.56 -13.77 -11.40
CA TRP A 85 1.11 -12.52 -10.76
C TRP A 85 2.26 -11.69 -10.19
N ILE A 86 3.36 -12.31 -9.75
CA ILE A 86 4.57 -11.57 -9.35
C ILE A 86 5.12 -10.76 -10.54
N LYS A 87 5.22 -11.37 -11.72
CA LYS A 87 5.63 -10.69 -12.95
C LYS A 87 4.65 -9.58 -13.34
N PHE A 88 3.36 -9.84 -13.21
CA PHE A 88 2.31 -8.85 -13.51
C PHE A 88 2.43 -7.59 -12.64
N GLU A 89 2.76 -7.73 -11.37
CA GLU A 89 2.92 -6.61 -10.44
C GLU A 89 4.23 -5.83 -10.71
N LEU A 90 5.29 -6.51 -11.17
CA LEU A 90 6.47 -5.83 -11.71
C LEU A 90 6.15 -5.02 -12.97
N LEU A 91 5.26 -5.51 -13.84
CA LEU A 91 4.83 -4.75 -15.02
C LEU A 91 4.03 -3.49 -14.63
N TRP A 92 3.28 -3.51 -13.53
CA TRP A 92 2.63 -2.30 -12.99
C TRP A 92 3.65 -1.26 -12.53
N ARG A 93 4.74 -1.68 -11.88
CA ARG A 93 5.86 -0.79 -11.54
C ARG A 93 6.46 -0.17 -12.80
N GLU A 94 6.79 -0.98 -13.80
CA GLU A 94 7.34 -0.48 -15.07
C GLU A 94 6.37 0.48 -15.78
N PHE A 95 5.09 0.14 -15.83
CA PHE A 95 4.05 1.02 -16.38
C PHE A 95 4.08 2.39 -15.72
N PHE A 96 4.10 2.47 -14.39
CA PHE A 96 4.11 3.74 -13.69
C PHE A 96 5.43 4.51 -13.81
N HIS A 97 6.55 3.84 -14.00
CA HIS A 97 7.83 4.49 -14.33
C HIS A 97 7.77 5.17 -15.69
N TRP A 98 7.27 4.48 -16.72
CA TRP A 98 7.09 5.06 -18.05
C TRP A 98 6.01 6.14 -18.07
N TYR A 99 4.94 5.95 -17.31
CA TYR A 99 3.88 6.93 -17.14
C TYR A 99 4.41 8.24 -16.54
N ALA A 100 5.18 8.16 -15.45
CA ALA A 100 5.81 9.32 -14.84
C ALA A 100 6.81 10.00 -15.78
N HIS A 101 7.60 9.21 -16.53
CA HIS A 101 8.53 9.74 -17.53
C HIS A 101 7.79 10.53 -18.63
N TRP A 102 6.69 9.97 -19.15
CA TRP A 102 5.93 10.56 -20.25
C TRP A 102 5.19 11.84 -19.85
N HIS A 103 4.57 11.86 -18.67
CA HIS A 103 3.75 12.99 -18.22
C HIS A 103 4.53 14.05 -17.43
N GLY A 104 5.71 13.71 -16.91
CA GLY A 104 6.58 14.64 -16.20
C GLY A 104 5.84 15.40 -15.09
N ARG A 105 5.79 16.73 -15.21
CA ARG A 105 5.19 17.60 -14.18
C ARG A 105 3.67 17.49 -14.08
N ASP A 106 2.99 17.00 -15.12
CA ASP A 106 1.53 16.85 -15.11
C ASP A 106 1.07 15.76 -14.15
N LEU A 107 1.99 14.87 -13.74
CA LEU A 107 1.76 13.88 -12.69
C LEU A 107 1.35 14.50 -11.35
N PHE A 108 1.72 15.76 -11.08
CA PHE A 108 1.52 16.42 -9.77
C PHE A 108 0.35 17.42 -9.76
N LYS A 109 -0.32 17.63 -10.91
CA LYS A 109 -1.45 18.56 -11.02
C LYS A 109 -2.67 18.01 -10.29
N SER A 110 -3.47 18.88 -9.67
CA SER A 110 -4.72 18.50 -8.99
C SER A 110 -5.72 17.81 -9.93
N SER A 111 -5.79 18.26 -11.18
CA SER A 111 -6.61 17.68 -12.25
C SER A 111 -6.03 16.38 -12.83
N GLY A 112 -4.82 16.00 -12.40
CA GLY A 112 -4.02 14.96 -13.01
C GLY A 112 -3.83 15.20 -14.51
N LEU A 113 -4.19 14.21 -15.32
CA LEU A 113 -4.17 14.29 -16.78
C LEU A 113 -5.51 14.70 -17.40
N LYS A 114 -6.54 14.94 -16.57
CA LYS A 114 -7.84 15.38 -17.06
C LYS A 114 -7.87 16.90 -17.17
N GLU A 115 -8.63 17.39 -18.15
CA GLU A 115 -8.78 18.83 -18.39
C GLU A 115 -9.77 19.49 -17.42
N ASN A 116 -10.67 18.71 -16.81
CA ASN A 116 -11.65 19.25 -15.86
C ASN A 116 -11.04 19.32 -14.46
N GLU A 117 -10.85 20.55 -13.98
CA GLU A 117 -10.51 20.80 -12.58
C GLU A 117 -11.66 20.37 -11.68
N ARG A 118 -11.31 19.59 -10.65
CA ARG A 118 -12.21 19.24 -9.56
C ARG A 118 -11.84 20.12 -8.37
N ASP A 119 -12.84 20.64 -7.67
CA ASP A 119 -12.62 21.31 -6.40
C ASP A 119 -12.32 20.26 -5.32
N TRP A 120 -11.18 20.39 -4.66
CA TRP A 120 -10.66 19.42 -3.71
C TRP A 120 -10.64 20.04 -2.30
N GLY A 121 -11.13 19.32 -1.31
CA GLY A 121 -11.08 19.77 0.09
C GLY A 121 -9.65 19.83 0.63
N GLN A 122 -9.39 20.79 1.50
CA GLN A 122 -8.09 20.98 2.16
C GLN A 122 -8.28 21.25 3.66
N ASP A 123 -9.31 20.67 4.27
CA ASP A 123 -9.55 20.81 5.71
C ASP A 123 -8.39 20.16 6.48
N GLU A 124 -7.57 21.01 7.10
CA GLU A 124 -6.35 20.62 7.80
C GLU A 124 -6.65 19.64 8.94
N ARG A 125 -7.73 19.85 9.69
CA ARG A 125 -8.10 18.98 10.82
C ARG A 125 -8.53 17.61 10.33
N VAL A 126 -9.30 17.54 9.25
CA VAL A 126 -9.69 16.26 8.65
C VAL A 126 -8.47 15.52 8.11
N PHE A 127 -7.51 16.24 7.51
CA PHE A 127 -6.27 15.65 7.03
C PHE A 127 -5.37 15.15 8.18
N GLU A 128 -5.23 15.90 9.27
CA GLU A 128 -4.50 15.50 10.47
C GLU A 128 -5.10 14.24 11.12
N ASN A 129 -6.43 14.16 11.17
CA ASN A 129 -7.14 12.96 11.63
C ASN A 129 -6.85 11.76 10.72
N TRP A 130 -6.80 11.93 9.39
CA TRP A 130 -6.41 10.85 8.48
C TRP A 130 -4.95 10.44 8.68
N CYS A 131 -4.03 11.40 8.76
CA CYS A 131 -2.60 11.11 8.98
C CYS A 131 -2.38 10.35 10.28
N SER A 132 -3.09 10.71 11.35
CA SER A 132 -2.92 10.12 12.68
C SER A 132 -3.74 8.85 12.92
N GLY A 133 -4.50 8.37 11.93
CA GLY A 133 -5.35 7.18 12.09
C GLY A 133 -6.53 7.38 13.03
N ASN A 134 -7.20 8.54 12.95
CA ASN A 134 -8.35 8.94 13.76
C ASN A 134 -9.53 9.44 12.89
N THR A 135 -9.80 8.74 11.78
CA THR A 135 -10.86 9.09 10.82
C THR A 135 -12.24 8.66 11.28
N GLY A 136 -12.34 7.69 12.20
CA GLY A 136 -13.59 7.04 12.57
C GLY A 136 -13.95 5.86 11.65
N TYR A 137 -13.07 5.52 10.71
CA TYR A 137 -13.16 4.30 9.90
C TYR A 137 -12.07 3.32 10.36
N ASP A 138 -12.44 2.36 11.21
CA ASP A 138 -11.49 1.47 11.90
C ASP A 138 -10.42 0.84 11.00
N ILE A 139 -10.78 0.36 9.80
CA ILE A 139 -9.82 -0.26 8.87
C ILE A 139 -8.82 0.74 8.29
N VAL A 140 -9.25 1.99 8.09
CA VAL A 140 -8.39 3.09 7.61
C VAL A 140 -7.45 3.50 8.74
N ASP A 141 -7.99 3.63 9.95
CA ASP A 141 -7.25 4.00 11.15
C ASP A 141 -6.15 2.97 11.46
N ALA A 142 -6.49 1.68 11.39
CA ALA A 142 -5.53 0.58 11.52
C ALA A 142 -4.43 0.63 10.44
N CYS A 143 -4.79 0.86 9.18
CA CYS A 143 -3.80 0.99 8.10
C CYS A 143 -2.86 2.19 8.32
N MET A 144 -3.42 3.35 8.67
CA MET A 144 -2.61 4.56 8.90
C MET A 144 -1.68 4.39 10.12
N ASN A 145 -2.15 3.73 11.18
CA ASN A 145 -1.32 3.36 12.31
C ASN A 145 -0.19 2.39 11.89
N GLN A 146 -0.47 1.36 11.07
CA GLN A 146 0.57 0.49 10.52
C GLN A 146 1.64 1.27 9.77
N LEU A 147 1.24 2.19 8.88
CA LEU A 147 2.16 3.03 8.12
C LEU A 147 3.03 3.88 9.05
N ASN A 148 2.43 4.56 10.03
CA ASN A 148 3.15 5.48 10.92
C ASN A 148 4.16 4.76 11.81
N HIS A 149 3.88 3.52 12.22
CA HIS A 149 4.77 2.75 13.09
C HIS A 149 5.85 1.96 12.34
N THR A 150 5.62 1.61 11.08
CA THR A 150 6.51 0.68 10.33
C THR A 150 7.12 1.28 9.06
N GLY A 151 6.57 2.38 8.56
CA GLY A 151 6.87 2.91 7.24
C GLY A 151 6.37 2.04 6.09
N PHE A 152 5.62 0.96 6.35
CA PHE A 152 5.09 0.06 5.33
C PHE A 152 3.57 -0.07 5.47
N MET A 153 2.89 -0.25 4.33
CA MET A 153 1.47 -0.55 4.27
C MET A 153 1.24 -1.55 3.14
N SER A 154 0.39 -2.56 3.39
CA SER A 154 -0.02 -3.52 2.36
C SER A 154 -0.66 -2.83 1.16
N ASN A 155 -0.57 -3.44 -0.04
CA ASN A 155 -1.19 -2.86 -1.23
C ASN A 155 -2.70 -2.65 -1.06
N ARG A 156 -3.39 -3.59 -0.38
CA ARG A 156 -4.81 -3.45 -0.04
C ARG A 156 -5.02 -2.25 0.87
N GLY A 157 -4.26 -2.12 1.95
CA GLY A 157 -4.34 -0.96 2.85
C GLY A 157 -4.15 0.37 2.12
N ARG A 158 -3.15 0.47 1.24
CA ARG A 158 -2.90 1.69 0.44
C ARG A 158 -4.10 2.10 -0.40
N GLN A 159 -4.78 1.13 -1.01
CA GLN A 159 -6.00 1.38 -1.80
C GLN A 159 -7.15 1.89 -0.93
N LEU A 160 -7.33 1.33 0.27
CA LEU A 160 -8.40 1.70 1.19
C LEU A 160 -8.21 3.11 1.74
N VAL A 161 -7.02 3.43 2.25
CA VAL A 161 -6.76 4.75 2.85
C VAL A 161 -6.79 5.87 1.81
N ALA A 162 -6.32 5.60 0.59
CA ALA A 162 -6.41 6.55 -0.51
C ALA A 162 -7.86 6.77 -0.95
N SER A 163 -8.66 5.71 -1.09
CA SER A 163 -10.09 5.82 -1.37
C SER A 163 -10.80 6.66 -0.30
N CYS A 164 -10.56 6.35 0.98
CA CYS A 164 -11.13 7.07 2.12
C CYS A 164 -10.85 8.57 2.05
N LEU A 165 -9.57 8.94 1.90
CA LEU A 165 -9.16 10.34 1.81
C LEU A 165 -9.92 11.10 0.70
N ILE A 166 -10.08 10.46 -0.45
CA ILE A 166 -10.63 11.10 -1.67
C ILE A 166 -12.16 11.13 -1.68
N HIS A 167 -12.81 10.06 -1.21
CA HIS A 167 -14.25 9.84 -1.43
C HIS A 167 -15.09 9.97 -0.16
N GLU A 168 -14.55 9.59 0.98
CA GLU A 168 -15.24 9.67 2.28
C GLU A 168 -14.92 11.02 2.94
N LEU A 169 -13.66 11.44 2.92
CA LEU A 169 -13.21 12.70 3.53
C LEU A 169 -13.22 13.89 2.54
N GLY A 170 -13.28 13.62 1.24
CA GLY A 170 -13.38 14.65 0.20
C GLY A 170 -12.12 15.53 0.04
N LEU A 171 -10.97 15.05 0.51
CA LEU A 171 -9.72 15.80 0.49
C LEU A 171 -8.98 15.68 -0.85
N ASP A 172 -8.09 16.63 -1.09
CA ASP A 172 -7.15 16.63 -2.20
C ASP A 172 -6.22 15.41 -2.11
N TRP A 173 -6.29 14.56 -3.13
CA TRP A 173 -5.50 13.33 -3.23
C TRP A 173 -3.99 13.58 -3.11
N ARG A 174 -3.51 14.78 -3.47
CA ARG A 174 -2.09 15.15 -3.39
C ARG A 174 -1.59 15.23 -1.95
N LEU A 175 -2.46 15.55 -0.99
CA LEU A 175 -2.12 15.54 0.43
C LEU A 175 -1.72 14.14 0.89
N GLY A 176 -2.53 13.13 0.50
CA GLY A 176 -2.22 11.74 0.76
C GLY A 176 -0.98 11.25 0.02
N ALA A 177 -0.79 11.66 -1.25
CA ALA A 177 0.41 11.32 -2.03
C ALA A 177 1.70 11.85 -1.37
N LEU A 178 1.68 13.08 -0.87
CA LEU A 178 2.78 13.70 -0.14
C LEU A 178 3.02 13.04 1.22
N TYR A 179 1.96 12.68 1.93
CA TYR A 179 2.10 11.94 3.20
C TYR A 179 2.76 10.57 2.98
N PHE A 180 2.37 9.87 1.92
CA PHE A 180 2.98 8.60 1.53
C PHE A 180 4.44 8.78 1.12
N GLU A 181 4.77 9.87 0.42
CA GLU A 181 6.16 10.22 0.09
C GLU A 181 7.02 10.43 1.33
N HIS A 182 6.46 11.02 2.38
CA HIS A 182 7.18 11.24 3.64
C HIS A 182 7.38 9.94 4.44
N ASN A 183 6.38 9.05 4.47
CA ASN A 183 6.35 7.94 5.43
C ASN A 183 6.72 6.57 4.84
N LEU A 184 6.55 6.35 3.53
CA LEU A 184 6.80 5.02 2.94
C LEU A 184 8.29 4.71 2.86
N ILE A 185 8.69 3.60 3.48
CA ILE A 185 10.03 3.02 3.35
C ILE A 185 10.32 2.53 1.92
N ASP A 186 9.27 2.31 1.12
CA ASP A 186 9.35 1.92 -0.28
C ASP A 186 8.83 2.98 -1.24
N TYR A 187 8.90 4.26 -0.85
CA TYR A 187 8.53 5.35 -1.73
C TYR A 187 9.25 5.26 -3.08
N ASP A 188 8.44 5.22 -4.14
CA ASP A 188 8.86 5.29 -5.53
C ASP A 188 7.96 6.30 -6.24
N LEU A 189 8.56 7.32 -6.86
CA LEU A 189 7.84 8.47 -7.41
C LEU A 189 6.75 8.03 -8.41
N GLY A 190 7.11 7.20 -9.39
CA GLY A 190 6.16 6.77 -10.42
C GLY A 190 5.03 5.95 -9.82
N SER A 191 5.38 4.95 -9.01
CA SER A 191 4.41 4.04 -8.40
C SER A 191 3.49 4.76 -7.42
N ASN A 192 4.01 5.65 -6.56
CA ASN A 192 3.21 6.39 -5.59
C ASN A 192 2.22 7.32 -6.30
N TRP A 193 2.73 8.30 -7.05
CA TRP A 193 1.91 9.32 -7.67
C TRP A 193 0.97 8.76 -8.73
N GLY A 194 1.42 7.76 -9.50
CA GLY A 194 0.60 7.07 -10.47
C GLY A 194 -0.58 6.31 -9.86
N ASN A 195 -0.37 5.58 -8.76
CA ASN A 195 -1.46 4.89 -8.06
C ASN A 195 -2.44 5.87 -7.40
N TRP A 196 -1.95 6.97 -6.83
CA TRP A 196 -2.82 8.01 -6.27
C TRP A 196 -3.71 8.65 -7.34
N GLN A 197 -3.15 9.02 -8.50
CA GLN A 197 -3.96 9.52 -9.64
C GLN A 197 -4.98 8.48 -10.12
N TYR A 198 -4.60 7.20 -10.13
CA TYR A 198 -5.47 6.10 -10.54
C TYR A 198 -6.68 5.95 -9.63
N ILE A 199 -6.50 6.06 -8.30
CA ILE A 199 -7.61 6.00 -7.33
C ILE A 199 -8.44 7.29 -7.37
N ALA A 200 -7.79 8.45 -7.45
CA ALA A 200 -8.46 9.74 -7.59
C ALA A 200 -9.28 9.88 -8.89
N GLY A 201 -9.08 8.97 -9.85
CA GLY A 201 -9.78 8.99 -11.13
C GLY A 201 -9.33 10.11 -12.04
N VAL A 202 -8.10 10.59 -11.87
CA VAL A 202 -7.48 11.68 -12.67
C VAL A 202 -6.27 11.21 -13.49
N GLY A 203 -5.94 9.91 -13.44
CA GLY A 203 -4.80 9.30 -14.14
C GLY A 203 -5.15 8.55 -15.43
N ALA A 204 -4.34 7.54 -15.75
CA ALA A 204 -4.30 6.81 -17.03
C ALA A 204 -5.57 6.04 -17.43
N ASP A 205 -6.54 5.85 -16.54
CA ASP A 205 -7.74 5.03 -16.80
C ASP A 205 -9.01 5.89 -16.77
N ALA A 206 -9.85 5.71 -17.80
CA ALA A 206 -11.13 6.39 -17.98
C ALA A 206 -12.28 5.70 -17.21
N LYS A 207 -12.01 4.63 -16.46
CA LYS A 207 -13.03 3.92 -15.67
C LYS A 207 -13.65 4.83 -14.59
N PRO A 208 -14.94 4.61 -14.26
CA PRO A 208 -15.64 5.38 -13.25
C PRO A 208 -14.94 5.29 -11.89
N VAL A 209 -15.20 6.31 -11.06
CA VAL A 209 -14.70 6.52 -9.69
C VAL A 209 -14.39 5.20 -8.96
N ARG A 210 -13.12 4.98 -8.61
CA ARG A 210 -12.65 3.80 -7.88
C ARG A 210 -12.84 3.99 -6.38
N ARG A 211 -14.10 4.03 -5.97
CA ARG A 211 -14.49 4.07 -4.56
C ARG A 211 -14.56 2.66 -3.99
N PHE A 212 -13.85 2.42 -2.90
CA PHE A 212 -13.91 1.18 -2.15
C PHE A 212 -14.97 1.29 -1.04
N ASP A 213 -15.84 0.29 -0.96
CA ASP A 213 -16.80 0.14 0.14
C ASP A 213 -16.05 -0.40 1.37
N LEU A 214 -15.70 0.48 2.31
CA LEU A 214 -14.84 0.15 3.44
C LEU A 214 -15.41 -0.99 4.30
N GLU A 215 -16.72 -1.04 4.52
CA GLU A 215 -17.35 -2.10 5.31
C GLU A 215 -17.21 -3.46 4.61
N LYS A 216 -17.48 -3.53 3.30
CA LYS A 216 -17.27 -4.76 2.53
C LYS A 216 -15.80 -5.18 2.49
N GLN A 217 -14.88 -4.23 2.45
CA GLN A 217 -13.44 -4.53 2.46
C GLN A 217 -13.02 -5.08 3.82
N THR A 218 -13.52 -4.53 4.92
CA THR A 218 -13.31 -5.08 6.26
C THR A 218 -13.84 -6.51 6.37
N GLN A 219 -15.10 -6.76 5.96
CA GLN A 219 -15.68 -8.11 6.00
C GLN A 219 -14.90 -9.12 5.14
N MET A 220 -14.28 -8.68 4.06
CA MET A 220 -13.54 -9.54 3.14
C MET A 220 -12.11 -9.83 3.59
N TYR A 221 -11.42 -8.85 4.17
CA TYR A 221 -9.98 -8.91 4.42
C TYR A 221 -9.60 -8.89 5.91
N ASP A 222 -10.54 -8.60 6.80
CA ASP A 222 -10.37 -8.64 8.24
C ASP A 222 -11.69 -9.03 8.95
N PRO A 223 -12.31 -10.18 8.61
CA PRO A 223 -13.62 -10.58 9.11
C PRO A 223 -13.68 -10.71 10.64
N GLU A 224 -12.57 -11.16 11.25
CA GLU A 224 -12.43 -11.35 12.69
C GLU A 224 -11.82 -10.13 13.40
N ARG A 225 -11.58 -9.03 12.66
CA ARG A 225 -11.00 -7.77 13.17
C ARG A 225 -9.61 -7.88 13.80
N GLU A 226 -8.88 -8.97 13.53
CA GLU A 226 -7.54 -9.20 14.09
C GLU A 226 -6.57 -8.07 13.70
N PHE A 227 -6.61 -7.61 12.45
CA PHE A 227 -5.77 -6.52 11.98
C PHE A 227 -6.17 -5.18 12.62
N ILE A 228 -7.47 -4.87 12.60
CA ILE A 228 -7.98 -3.64 13.18
C ILE A 228 -7.63 -3.55 14.66
N ASP A 229 -7.94 -4.58 15.45
CA ASP A 229 -7.79 -4.53 16.90
C ASP A 229 -6.32 -4.51 17.31
N PHE A 230 -5.43 -5.13 16.52
CA PHE A 230 -3.98 -5.01 16.72
C PHE A 230 -3.47 -3.58 16.52
N TRP A 231 -3.84 -2.91 15.42
CA TRP A 231 -3.31 -1.59 15.07
C TRP A 231 -4.07 -0.40 15.64
N THR A 232 -5.27 -0.62 16.18
CA THR A 232 -6.04 0.43 16.88
C THR A 232 -5.94 0.33 18.40
N GLY A 233 -5.38 -0.77 18.92
CA GLY A 233 -5.38 -1.08 20.34
C GLY A 233 -6.77 -1.52 20.78
N SER A 234 -6.87 -2.68 21.43
CA SER A 234 -8.13 -3.16 22.02
C SER A 234 -8.51 -2.33 23.25
N ASP A 235 -8.91 -1.08 23.06
CA ASP A 235 -9.61 -0.29 24.08
C ASP A 235 -11.11 -0.32 23.76
N ASP A 236 -11.72 -1.50 23.98
CA ASP A 236 -13.18 -1.70 23.97
C ASP A 236 -13.92 -0.82 25.00
N LEU A 237 -13.20 -0.05 25.82
CA LEU A 237 -13.77 0.85 26.83
C LEU A 237 -14.05 2.27 26.31
N ASP A 238 -13.43 2.72 25.22
CA ASP A 238 -13.56 4.12 24.75
C ASP A 238 -14.42 4.29 23.49
N ARG A 239 -14.94 3.20 22.91
CA ARG A 239 -15.74 3.25 21.68
C ARG A 239 -17.21 3.65 21.92
N GLU A 240 -17.77 3.42 23.11
CA GLU A 240 -19.14 3.85 23.43
C GLU A 240 -19.25 5.36 23.71
N GLU A 241 -18.21 6.00 24.27
CA GLU A 241 -18.24 7.44 24.54
C GLU A 241 -18.09 8.28 23.25
N ARG A 242 -17.42 7.74 22.21
CA ARG A 242 -17.16 8.44 20.94
C ARG A 242 -18.35 8.51 19.97
N LYS A 243 -19.44 7.76 20.21
CA LYS A 243 -20.67 7.83 19.40
C LYS A 243 -21.68 8.90 19.87
N CYS A 244 -21.44 9.54 21.01
CA CYS A 244 -22.35 10.53 21.61
C CYS A 244 -21.77 11.95 21.72
N GLY A 245 -20.68 12.27 21.02
CA GLY A 245 -20.03 13.59 21.01
C GLY A 245 -20.24 14.35 19.70
#